data_AF-A0AAP2DHA5-F1
#
_entry.id   AF-A0AAP2DHA5-F1
#
_cell.length_a   1.000
_cell.length_b   1.000
_cell.length_c   1.000
_cell.angle_alpha   90.00
_cell.angle_beta   90.00
_cell.angle_gamma   90.00
#
_symmetry.space_group_name_H-M   'P 1'
#
loop_
_entity.id
_entity.type
_entity.pdbx_description
1 polymer ?
#
loop_
_entity_poly.entity_id
_entity_poly.type
_entity_poly.pdbx_seq_one_letter_code
_entity_poly.pdbx_strand_id
1 'polypeptide(L)'
;MTTEILLRYVHFISIFTIVGTLVSEHLLLKPQLTRGEIGKLSRIDAVYGIAALTLLAAGLTMWLGGVTKPSVYYTKNWIFHLKITCFALIGILSIYPTMFFIRSRKGDPAEMVSVPKAVVWMLRFELTLLVIIPLLAGLMSRGVGYFGR
;
A
#
# COMPACT_ATOMS: atom_id res chain seq x y z
N MET A 1 25.26 0.86 9.97
CA MET A 1 25.29 1.50 8.63
C MET A 1 24.72 0.59 7.53
N THR A 2 25.24 -0.63 7.35
CA THR A 2 24.77 -1.56 6.30
C THR A 2 23.31 -1.99 6.44
N THR A 3 22.89 -2.39 7.65
CA THR A 3 21.50 -2.81 7.94
C THR A 3 20.47 -1.70 7.74
N GLU A 4 20.83 -0.46 8.12
CA GLU A 4 19.98 0.71 7.93
C GLU A 4 19.74 1.00 6.45
N ILE A 5 20.81 0.98 5.64
CA ILE A 5 20.73 1.21 4.19
C ILE A 5 19.87 0.13 3.54
N LEU A 6 20.09 -1.15 3.90
CA LEU A 6 19.34 -2.27 3.34
C LEU A 6 17.86 -2.18 3.69
N LEU A 7 17.51 -1.88 4.95
CA LEU A 7 16.11 -1.68 5.37
C LEU A 7 15.44 -0.55 4.60
N ARG A 8 16.12 0.60 4.44
CA ARG A 8 15.59 1.73 3.66
C ARG A 8 15.38 1.35 2.21
N TYR A 9 16.33 0.62 1.62
CA TYR A 9 16.24 0.19 0.23
C TYR A 9 15.08 -0.79 0.00
N VAL A 10 14.91 -1.78 0.88
CA VAL A 10 13.74 -2.68 0.87
C VAL A 10 12.44 -1.88 1.00
N HIS A 11 12.37 -0.94 1.93
CA HIS A 11 11.21 -0.07 2.11
C HIS A 11 10.89 0.76 0.85
N PHE A 12 11.90 1.29 0.16
CA PHE A 12 11.68 2.02 -1.10
C PHE A 12 11.21 1.11 -2.23
N ILE A 13 11.83 -0.06 -2.41
CA ILE A 13 11.39 -1.05 -3.40
C ILE A 13 9.92 -1.41 -3.15
N SER A 14 9.54 -1.68 -1.90
CA SER A 14 8.15 -1.98 -1.57
C SER A 14 7.20 -0.82 -1.90
N ILE A 15 7.58 0.44 -1.67
CA ILE A 15 6.79 1.61 -2.09
C ILE A 15 6.59 1.60 -3.61
N PHE A 16 7.67 1.47 -4.39
CA PHE A 16 7.57 1.50 -5.86
C PHE A 16 6.75 0.34 -6.40
N THR A 17 6.87 -0.84 -5.80
CA THR A 17 6.03 -2.00 -6.15
C THR A 17 4.56 -1.71 -5.86
N ILE A 18 4.21 -1.18 -4.68
CA ILE A 18 2.82 -0.83 -4.32
C ILE A 18 2.24 0.20 -5.28
N VAL A 19 2.99 1.26 -5.58
CA VAL A 19 2.58 2.28 -6.55
C VAL A 19 2.36 1.65 -7.92
N GLY A 20 3.31 0.84 -8.39
CA GLY A 20 3.23 0.18 -9.69
C GLY A 20 2.04 -0.77 -9.80
N THR A 21 1.77 -1.57 -8.76
CA THR A 21 0.65 -2.52 -8.76
C THR A 21 -0.70 -1.81 -8.68
N LEU A 22 -0.88 -0.83 -7.78
CA LEU A 22 -2.15 -0.09 -7.68
C LEU A 22 -2.46 0.72 -8.94
N VAL A 23 -1.46 1.35 -9.55
CA VAL A 23 -1.63 2.03 -10.84
C VAL A 23 -1.97 1.02 -11.93
N SER A 24 -1.30 -0.13 -11.99
CA SER A 24 -1.59 -1.18 -12.97
C SER A 24 -3.02 -1.72 -12.81
N GLU A 25 -3.46 -1.97 -11.58
CA GLU A 25 -4.84 -2.39 -11.30
C GLU A 25 -5.83 -1.35 -11.78
N HIS A 26 -5.65 -0.08 -11.42
CA HIS A 26 -6.56 0.98 -11.84
C HIS A 26 -6.60 1.17 -13.37
N LEU A 27 -5.47 1.01 -14.07
CA LEU A 27 -5.41 1.12 -15.54
C LEU A 27 -6.01 -0.09 -16.26
N LEU A 28 -5.89 -1.29 -15.68
CA LEU A 28 -6.41 -2.53 -16.27
C LEU A 28 -7.88 -2.78 -15.92
N LEU A 29 -8.41 -2.11 -14.89
CA LEU A 29 -9.79 -2.24 -14.47
C LEU A 29 -10.74 -1.65 -15.52
N LYS A 30 -11.76 -2.42 -15.89
CA LYS A 30 -12.83 -2.01 -16.82
C LYS A 30 -14.20 -2.36 -16.22
N PRO A 31 -15.30 -1.73 -16.69
CA PRO A 31 -16.65 -2.06 -16.19
C PRO A 31 -17.03 -3.53 -16.35
N GLN A 32 -16.48 -4.19 -17.37
CA GLN A 32 -16.62 -5.63 -17.58
C GLN A 32 -15.25 -6.21 -17.93
N LEU A 33 -14.92 -7.35 -17.35
CA LEU A 33 -13.67 -8.06 -17.56
C LEU A 33 -13.94 -9.55 -17.74
N THR A 34 -13.14 -10.20 -18.57
CA THR A 34 -13.11 -11.67 -18.61
C THR A 34 -12.56 -12.23 -17.29
N ARG A 35 -12.96 -13.44 -16.89
CA ARG A 35 -12.36 -14.11 -15.72
C ARG A 35 -10.85 -14.28 -15.85
N GLY A 36 -10.34 -14.45 -17.07
CA GLY A 36 -8.91 -14.47 -17.37
C GLY A 36 -8.21 -13.14 -17.04
N GLU A 37 -8.79 -12.00 -17.41
CA GLU A 37 -8.28 -10.67 -17.03
C GLU A 37 -8.35 -10.45 -15.51
N ILE A 38 -9.43 -10.87 -14.85
CA ILE A 38 -9.54 -10.83 -13.38
C ILE A 38 -8.48 -11.70 -12.71
N GLY A 39 -8.15 -12.86 -13.30
CA GLY A 39 -7.04 -13.69 -12.85
C GLY A 39 -5.69 -12.98 -12.92
N LYS A 40 -5.45 -12.14 -13.93
CA LYS A 40 -4.25 -11.30 -14.01
C LYS A 40 -4.26 -10.21 -12.94
N LEU A 41 -5.38 -9.50 -12.76
CA LEU A 41 -5.55 -8.52 -11.68
C LEU A 41 -5.29 -9.14 -10.31
N SER A 42 -5.81 -10.36 -10.05
CA SER A 42 -5.58 -11.08 -8.80
C SER A 42 -4.11 -11.42 -8.54
N ARG A 43 -3.28 -11.59 -9.58
CA ARG A 43 -1.84 -11.81 -9.42
C ARG A 43 -1.11 -10.51 -9.12
N ILE A 44 -1.51 -9.41 -9.76
CA ILE A 44 -0.98 -8.07 -9.49
C ILE A 44 -1.31 -7.68 -8.03
N ASP A 45 -2.54 -7.93 -7.60
CA ASP A 45 -3.02 -7.70 -6.23
C ASP A 45 -2.27 -8.57 -5.20
N ALA A 46 -1.89 -9.81 -5.55
CA ALA A 46 -1.02 -10.62 -4.69
C ALA A 46 0.38 -10.00 -4.53
N VAL A 47 0.95 -9.44 -5.59
CA VAL A 47 2.25 -8.73 -5.53
C VAL A 47 2.12 -7.46 -4.68
N TYR A 48 1.03 -6.71 -4.84
CA TYR A 48 0.68 -5.58 -3.98
C TYR A 48 0.67 -6.00 -2.50
N GLY A 49 -0.05 -7.08 -2.16
CA GLY A 49 -0.16 -7.57 -0.78
C GLY A 49 1.19 -7.97 -0.17
N ILE A 50 2.04 -8.67 -0.92
CA ILE A 50 3.40 -9.02 -0.48
C ILE A 50 4.25 -7.77 -0.27
N ALA A 51 4.15 -6.79 -1.18
CA ALA A 51 4.88 -5.53 -1.07
C ALA A 51 4.40 -4.71 0.13
N ALA A 52 3.09 -4.66 0.39
CA ALA A 52 2.51 -3.97 1.55
C ALA A 52 2.97 -4.58 2.88
N LEU A 53 2.97 -5.92 2.98
CA LEU A 53 3.50 -6.60 4.18
C LEU A 53 4.99 -6.36 4.37
N THR A 54 5.76 -6.41 3.29
CA THR A 54 7.21 -6.14 3.31
C THR A 54 7.50 -4.70 3.74
N LEU A 55 6.74 -3.74 3.21
CA LEU A 55 6.82 -2.32 3.56
C LEU A 55 6.55 -2.11 5.05
N LEU A 56 5.47 -2.71 5.56
CA LEU A 56 5.06 -2.61 6.96
C LEU A 56 6.13 -3.20 7.87
N ALA A 57 6.63 -4.39 7.56
CA ALA A 57 7.68 -5.04 8.33
C ALA A 57 8.94 -4.16 8.40
N ALA A 58 9.42 -3.67 7.25
CA ALA A 58 10.58 -2.78 7.21
C ALA A 58 10.35 -1.48 8.00
N GLY A 59 9.18 -0.86 7.86
CA GLY A 59 8.82 0.36 8.58
C GLY A 59 8.73 0.16 10.11
N LEU A 60 8.15 -0.96 10.56
CA LEU A 60 8.09 -1.31 11.97
C LEU A 60 9.48 -1.62 12.54
N THR A 61 10.35 -2.29 11.79
CA THR A 61 11.74 -2.51 12.19
C THR A 61 12.49 -1.18 12.34
N MET A 62 12.28 -0.21 11.44
CA MET A 62 12.88 1.13 11.56
C MET A 62 12.35 1.90 12.78
N TRP A 63 11.06 1.78 13.08
CA TRP A 63 10.44 2.46 14.22
C TRP A 63 10.84 1.82 15.55
N LEU A 64 10.59 0.53 15.73
CA LEU A 64 10.76 -0.17 17.00
C LEU A 64 12.20 -0.62 17.26
N GLY A 65 12.97 -0.89 16.20
CA GLY A 65 14.37 -1.30 16.32
C GLY A 65 15.34 -0.14 16.50
N GLY A 66 14.87 1.12 16.43
CA GLY A 66 15.73 2.30 16.58
C GLY A 66 16.84 2.42 15.53
N VAL A 67 16.78 1.63 14.45
CA VAL A 67 17.87 1.45 13.48
C VAL A 67 18.17 2.73 12.70
N THR A 68 17.15 3.57 12.50
CA THR A 68 17.23 4.76 11.64
C THR A 68 17.16 6.08 12.42
N LYS A 69 16.22 6.17 13.37
CA LYS A 69 16.09 7.27 14.33
C LYS A 69 15.64 6.66 15.66
N PRO A 70 15.91 7.30 16.82
CA PRO A 70 15.37 6.84 18.09
C PRO A 70 13.86 6.66 18.01
N SER A 71 13.32 5.56 18.54
CA SER A 71 11.89 5.24 18.45
C SER A 71 10.98 6.36 18.96
N VAL A 72 11.44 7.11 19.97
CA VAL A 72 10.76 8.29 20.53
C VAL A 72 10.50 9.37 19.48
N TYR A 73 11.35 9.51 18.47
CA TYR A 73 11.17 10.45 17.36
C TYR A 73 9.86 10.19 16.61
N TYR A 74 9.55 8.93 16.36
CA TYR A 74 8.34 8.51 15.67
C TYR A 74 7.13 8.54 16.60
N THR A 75 7.29 8.01 17.82
CA THR A 75 6.19 7.93 18.80
C THR A 75 5.68 9.31 19.23
N LYS A 76 6.56 10.31 19.35
CA LYS A 76 6.19 11.69 19.68
C LYS A 76 5.94 12.58 18.46
N ASN A 77 5.48 12.01 17.35
CA ASN A 77 5.17 12.78 16.14
C ASN A 77 3.77 12.41 15.60
N TRP A 78 2.81 13.35 15.66
CA TRP A 78 1.43 13.07 15.21
C TRP A 78 1.32 12.89 13.69
N ILE A 79 2.21 13.51 12.91
CA ILE A 79 2.27 13.33 11.45
C ILE A 79 2.75 11.92 11.10
N PHE A 80 3.66 11.35 11.89
CA PHE A 80 4.04 9.94 11.74
C PHE A 80 2.85 9.01 11.97
N HIS A 81 2.07 9.24 13.02
CA HIS A 81 0.86 8.45 13.30
C HIS A 81 -0.15 8.58 12.17
N LEU A 82 -0.40 9.80 11.68
CA LEU A 82 -1.28 10.01 10.52
C LEU A 82 -0.80 9.24 9.28
N LYS A 83 0.51 9.23 9.00
CA LYS A 83 1.11 8.46 7.90
C LYS A 83 0.81 6.96 8.04
N ILE A 84 1.00 6.40 9.24
CA ILE A 84 0.72 4.99 9.53
C ILE A 84 -0.78 4.71 9.43
N THR A 85 -1.65 5.61 9.89
CA THR A 85 -3.11 5.52 9.73
C THR A 85 -3.51 5.51 8.26
N CYS A 86 -2.97 6.40 7.43
CA CYS A 86 -3.21 6.38 5.98
C CYS A 86 -2.82 5.04 5.36
N PHE A 87 -1.65 4.51 5.72
CA PHE A 87 -1.21 3.20 5.22
C PHE A 87 -2.11 2.05 5.69
N ALA A 88 -2.55 2.07 6.94
CA ALA A 88 -3.49 1.08 7.48
C ALA A 88 -4.85 1.16 6.78
N LEU A 89 -5.36 2.37 6.52
CA LEU A 89 -6.61 2.58 5.77
C LEU A 89 -6.52 2.03 4.34
N ILE A 90 -5.40 2.24 3.65
CA ILE A 90 -5.14 1.63 2.34
C ILE A 90 -5.26 0.10 2.43
N GLY A 91 -4.59 -0.52 3.41
CA GLY A 91 -4.65 -1.97 3.60
C GLY A 91 -6.07 -2.49 3.93
N ILE A 92 -6.87 -1.72 4.66
CA ILE A 92 -8.27 -2.07 4.95
C ILE A 92 -9.14 -1.94 3.69
N LEU A 93 -9.00 -0.86 2.94
CA LEU A 93 -9.74 -0.62 1.69
C LEU A 93 -9.45 -1.73 0.67
N SER A 94 -8.20 -2.18 0.57
CA SER A 94 -7.79 -3.19 -0.40
C SER A 94 -8.41 -4.57 -0.17
N ILE A 95 -8.91 -4.87 1.05
CA ILE A 95 -9.54 -6.16 1.35
C ILE A 95 -10.70 -6.45 0.40
N TYR A 96 -11.53 -5.45 0.08
CA TYR A 96 -12.70 -5.67 -0.75
C TYR A 96 -12.34 -5.95 -2.23
N PRO A 97 -11.51 -5.14 -2.92
CA PRO A 97 -10.98 -5.47 -4.24
C PRO A 97 -10.29 -6.85 -4.30
N THR A 98 -9.41 -7.15 -3.35
CA THR A 98 -8.71 -8.45 -3.26
C THR A 98 -9.70 -9.61 -3.22
N MET A 99 -10.72 -9.53 -2.35
CA MET A 99 -11.73 -10.58 -2.22
C MET A 99 -12.57 -10.72 -3.49
N PHE A 100 -12.89 -9.61 -4.17
CA PHE A 100 -13.56 -9.65 -5.46
C PHE A 100 -12.70 -10.36 -6.52
N PHE A 101 -11.42 -10.02 -6.67
CA PHE A 101 -10.54 -10.65 -7.66
C PHE A 101 -10.34 -12.15 -7.39
N ILE A 102 -10.15 -12.55 -6.13
CA ILE A 102 -9.97 -13.96 -5.75
C ILE A 102 -11.22 -14.80 -6.02
N ARG A 103 -12.41 -14.25 -5.77
CA ARG A 103 -13.68 -14.95 -6.01
C ARG A 103 -14.01 -15.02 -7.50
N SER A 104 -13.85 -13.90 -8.20
CA SER A 104 -14.29 -13.75 -9.59
C SER A 104 -13.33 -14.39 -10.61
N ARG A 105 -12.07 -14.70 -10.25
CA ARG A 105 -11.12 -15.37 -11.15
C ARG A 105 -11.40 -16.85 -11.44
N LYS A 106 -12.29 -17.51 -10.68
CA LYS A 106 -12.60 -18.94 -10.83
C LYS A 106 -13.70 -19.14 -11.88
N GLY A 107 -13.58 -20.16 -12.72
CA GLY A 107 -14.57 -20.51 -13.76
C GLY A 107 -13.96 -20.49 -15.16
N ASP A 108 -14.83 -20.40 -16.18
CA ASP A 108 -14.40 -20.30 -17.58
C ASP A 108 -13.67 -18.96 -17.83
N PRO A 109 -12.40 -18.97 -18.28
CA PRO A 109 -11.63 -17.75 -18.54
C PRO A 109 -12.30 -16.75 -19.49
N ALA A 110 -13.14 -17.21 -20.43
CA ALA A 110 -13.81 -16.37 -21.42
C ALA A 110 -15.09 -15.71 -20.89
N GLU A 111 -15.59 -16.15 -19.73
CA GLU A 111 -16.81 -15.60 -19.14
C GLU A 111 -16.61 -14.15 -18.70
N MET A 112 -17.58 -13.31 -19.03
CA MET A 112 -17.59 -11.89 -18.70
C MET A 112 -18.17 -11.65 -17.31
N VAL A 113 -17.46 -10.88 -16.49
CA VAL A 113 -17.87 -10.50 -15.14
C VAL A 113 -17.95 -8.98 -15.05
N SER A 114 -19.06 -8.48 -14.51
CA SER A 114 -19.22 -7.06 -14.24
C SER A 114 -18.45 -6.65 -12.98
N VAL A 115 -17.69 -5.56 -13.07
CA VAL A 115 -16.92 -5.03 -11.94
C VAL A 115 -17.81 -4.06 -11.15
N PRO A 116 -18.03 -4.28 -9.85
CA PRO A 116 -18.78 -3.35 -9.02
C PRO A 116 -18.11 -1.98 -8.97
N LYS A 117 -18.90 -0.89 -9.06
CA LYS A 117 -18.38 0.48 -8.93
C LYS A 117 -17.61 0.70 -7.62
N ALA A 118 -17.95 -0.04 -6.57
CA ALA A 118 -17.25 0.00 -5.28
C ALA A 118 -15.76 -0.35 -5.41
N VAL A 119 -15.41 -1.36 -6.23
CA VAL A 119 -14.00 -1.76 -6.47
C VAL A 119 -13.22 -0.60 -7.08
N VAL A 120 -13.81 0.08 -8.07
CA VAL A 120 -13.20 1.23 -8.75
C VAL A 120 -12.94 2.36 -7.75
N TRP A 121 -13.93 2.69 -6.92
CA TRP A 121 -13.81 3.77 -5.94
C TRP A 121 -12.82 3.45 -4.83
N MET A 122 -12.77 2.20 -4.35
CA MET A 122 -11.78 1.77 -3.35
C MET A 122 -10.36 1.95 -3.87
N LEU A 123 -10.05 1.48 -5.08
CA LEU A 123 -8.73 1.70 -5.69
C LEU A 123 -8.38 3.18 -5.86
N ARG A 124 -9.37 4.04 -6.18
CA ARG A 124 -9.15 5.49 -6.27
C ARG A 124 -8.88 6.13 -4.91
N PHE A 125 -9.58 5.70 -3.86
CA PHE A 125 -9.30 6.16 -2.50
C PHE A 125 -7.92 5.68 -2.02
N GLU A 126 -7.54 4.45 -2.32
CA GLU A 126 -6.21 3.91 -2.04
C GLU A 126 -5.12 4.74 -2.72
N LEU A 127 -5.26 5.04 -4.02
CA LEU A 127 -4.33 5.90 -4.76
C LEU A 127 -4.26 7.32 -4.17
N THR A 128 -5.39 7.88 -3.73
CA THR A 128 -5.43 9.22 -3.12
C THR A 128 -4.66 9.23 -1.80
N LEU A 129 -4.89 8.25 -0.93
CA LEU A 129 -4.16 8.10 0.32
C LEU A 129 -2.67 7.84 0.07
N LEU A 130 -2.33 7.06 -0.97
CA LEU A 130 -0.96 6.76 -1.34
C LEU A 130 -0.17 8.02 -1.73
N VAL A 131 -0.80 8.98 -2.41
CA VAL A 131 -0.18 10.27 -2.77
C VAL A 131 0.05 11.16 -1.54
N ILE A 132 -0.78 11.05 -0.50
CA ILE A 132 -0.64 11.82 0.74
C ILE A 132 0.55 11.33 1.57
N ILE A 133 0.82 10.02 1.58
CA ILE A 133 1.85 9.40 2.43
C ILE A 133 3.26 10.01 2.24
N PRO A 134 3.78 10.21 1.01
CA PRO A 134 5.08 10.86 0.79
C PRO A 134 5.18 12.28 1.34
N LEU A 135 4.10 13.08 1.24
CA LEU A 135 4.05 14.42 1.82
C LEU A 135 4.21 14.36 3.35
N LEU A 136 3.45 13.48 4.01
CA LEU A 136 3.54 13.27 5.46
C LEU A 136 4.94 12.77 5.86
N ALA A 137 5.53 11.86 5.09
CA ALA A 137 6.89 11.39 5.32
C ALA A 137 7.93 12.52 5.23
N GLY A 138 7.80 13.41 4.24
CA GLY A 138 8.64 14.58 4.07
C GLY A 138 8.53 15.56 5.25
N LEU A 139 7.31 15.91 5.65
CA LEU A 139 7.04 16.79 6.80
C LEU A 139 7.63 16.21 8.10
N MET A 140 7.33 14.94 8.39
CA MET A 140 7.86 14.24 9.55
C MET A 140 9.39 14.16 9.53
N SER A 141 10.03 14.00 8.37
CA SER A 141 11.50 13.92 8.28
C SER A 141 12.19 15.22 8.72
N ARG A 142 11.50 16.36 8.55
CA ARG A 142 11.95 17.71 8.97
C ARG A 142 11.54 18.08 10.40
N GLY A 143 10.96 17.14 11.15
CA GLY A 143 10.56 17.35 12.56
C GLY A 143 9.20 18.01 12.75
N VAL A 144 8.47 18.30 11.67
CA VAL A 144 7.10 18.85 11.77
C VAL A 144 6.21 17.85 12.50
N GLY A 145 5.39 18.34 13.43
CA GLY A 145 4.48 17.54 14.24
C GLY A 145 5.11 16.81 15.42
N TYR A 146 6.41 17.01 15.68
CA TYR A 146 7.06 16.52 16.89
C TYR A 146 6.67 17.35 18.12
N PHE A 147 6.37 16.69 19.24
CA PHE A 147 5.92 17.34 20.48
C PHE A 147 6.73 16.93 21.73
N GLY A 148 7.93 16.37 21.54
CA GLY A 148 8.91 16.22 22.63
C GLY A 148 9.67 17.52 22.88
N ARG A 149 9.93 17.82 24.16
CA ARG A 149 10.92 18.83 24.56
C ARG A 149 12.33 18.36 24.22
#